data_AF-A0A5B7JIY8-F1
#
_entry.id   AF-A0A5B7JIY8-F1
#
_cell.length_a   1.000
_cell.length_b   1.000
_cell.length_c   1.000
_cell.angle_alpha   90.00
_cell.angle_beta   90.00
_cell.angle_gamma   90.00
#
_symmetry.space_group_name_H-M   'P 1'
#
loop_
_entity.id
_entity.type
_entity.pdbx_description
1 polymer ?
#
loop_
_entity_poly.entity_id
_entity_poly.type
_entity_poly.pdbx_seq_one_letter_code
_entity_poly.pdbx_strand_id
1 'polypeptide(L)'
;MKRVRPWKWMPFTNPARKDGAVFYHWRRTCDEGKEYPFAMFNKKVELLSYSDAEYSEHLLCEGWTRAETDILFELCHRFDLRWPIIHDRWPSHLTARSIEDLKERYYNVTNCLKKV
;
A
#
# COMPACT_ATOMS: atom_id res chain seq x y z
N MET A 1 21.36 -34.40 28.22
CA MET A 1 21.83 -33.21 27.49
C MET A 1 20.76 -32.78 26.49
N LYS A 2 20.41 -31.49 26.42
CA LYS A 2 19.40 -30.97 25.48
C LYS A 2 20.03 -30.88 24.09
N ARG A 3 19.52 -31.64 23.12
CA ARG A 3 20.05 -31.62 21.74
C ARG A 3 19.76 -30.27 21.09
N VAL A 4 20.79 -29.65 20.50
CA VAL A 4 20.64 -28.39 19.76
C VAL A 4 19.75 -28.65 18.55
N ARG A 5 18.80 -27.73 18.29
CA ARG A 5 17.90 -27.85 17.13
C ARG A 5 18.69 -27.59 15.85
N PRO A 6 18.64 -28.48 14.85
CA PRO A 6 19.40 -28.31 13.61
C PRO A 6 18.81 -27.21 12.72
N TRP A 7 19.68 -26.37 12.16
CA TRP A 7 19.36 -25.30 11.23
C TRP A 7 19.97 -25.60 9.86
N LYS A 8 19.29 -25.18 8.80
CA LYS A 8 19.73 -25.33 7.41
C LYS A 8 19.52 -24.01 6.67
N TRP A 9 20.50 -23.64 5.85
CA TRP A 9 20.35 -22.55 4.90
C TRP A 9 19.41 -23.02 3.79
N MET A 10 18.22 -22.43 3.69
CA MET A 10 17.18 -22.92 2.80
C MET A 10 16.61 -21.82 1.91
N PRO A 11 16.33 -22.13 0.63
CA PRO A 11 15.57 -21.24 -0.22
C PRO A 11 14.13 -21.13 0.29
N PHE A 12 13.52 -19.97 0.10
CA PHE A 12 12.09 -19.77 0.30
C PHE A 12 11.56 -18.73 -0.68
N THR A 13 10.29 -18.87 -1.03
CA THR A 13 9.51 -17.85 -1.73
C THR A 13 8.62 -17.15 -0.71
N ASN A 14 8.34 -15.86 -0.93
CA ASN A 14 7.36 -15.14 -0.12
C ASN A 14 6.05 -14.99 -0.92
N PRO A 15 4.98 -15.73 -0.58
CA PRO A 15 3.68 -15.66 -1.25
C PRO A 15 3.08 -14.25 -1.30
N ALA A 16 3.50 -13.36 -0.40
CA ALA A 16 3.08 -11.96 -0.41
C ALA A 16 3.64 -11.16 -1.61
N ARG A 17 4.62 -11.69 -2.34
CA ARG A 17 5.22 -11.06 -3.52
C ARG A 17 4.68 -11.71 -4.80
N LYS A 18 4.55 -10.90 -5.86
CA LYS A 18 4.08 -11.33 -7.19
C LYS A 18 5.20 -11.58 -8.21
N ASP A 19 6.45 -11.33 -7.82
CA ASP A 19 7.61 -11.36 -8.72
C ASP A 19 8.34 -12.72 -8.75
N GLY A 20 7.88 -13.70 -7.96
CA GLY A 20 8.50 -15.02 -7.91
C GLY A 20 9.91 -15.04 -7.32
N ALA A 21 10.34 -13.98 -6.64
CA ALA A 21 11.69 -13.89 -6.09
C ALA A 21 11.96 -15.00 -5.04
N VAL A 22 13.11 -15.66 -5.18
CA VAL A 22 13.60 -16.68 -4.25
C VAL A 22 14.67 -16.07 -3.35
N PHE A 23 14.45 -16.16 -2.04
CA PHE A 23 15.37 -15.70 -1.02
C PHE A 23 15.94 -16.87 -0.22
N TYR A 24 16.95 -16.61 0.59
CA TYR A 24 17.57 -17.62 1.44
C TYR A 24 17.71 -17.10 2.87
N HIS A 25 17.44 -17.97 3.84
CA HIS A 25 17.72 -17.71 5.26
C HIS A 25 17.89 -19.01 6.04
N TRP A 26 18.46 -18.91 7.25
CA TRP A 26 18.52 -20.03 8.17
C TRP A 26 17.13 -20.33 8.71
N ARG A 27 16.62 -21.55 8.48
CA ARG A 27 15.43 -22.05 9.17
C ARG A 27 15.74 -23.35 9.90
N ARG A 28 14.87 -23.70 10.85
CA ARG A 28 14.95 -24.99 11.53
C ARG A 28 14.58 -26.09 10.54
N THR A 29 15.24 -27.23 10.66
CA THR A 29 15.01 -28.38 9.77
C THR A 29 13.55 -28.87 9.84
N CYS A 30 12.89 -28.74 11.01
CA CYS A 30 11.48 -29.08 11.18
C CYS A 30 10.48 -28.11 10.52
N ASP A 31 10.98 -27.00 9.96
CA ASP A 31 10.18 -25.99 9.25
C ASP A 31 10.34 -26.09 7.73
N GLU A 32 11.04 -27.13 7.24
CA GLU A 32 11.13 -27.43 5.81
C GLU A 32 9.73 -27.69 5.25
N GLY A 33 9.44 -27.11 4.07
CA GLY A 33 8.12 -27.17 3.45
C GLY A 33 7.05 -26.24 4.04
N LYS A 34 7.28 -25.59 5.19
CA LYS A 34 6.33 -24.60 5.73
C LYS A 34 6.39 -23.31 4.92
N GLU A 35 5.22 -22.74 4.67
CA GLU A 35 5.08 -21.41 4.08
C GLU A 35 5.87 -20.36 4.88
N TYR A 36 6.26 -19.28 4.21
CA TYR A 36 6.98 -18.19 4.85
C TYR A 36 6.08 -17.49 5.90
N PRO A 37 6.41 -17.54 7.21
CA PRO A 37 5.48 -17.15 8.26
C PRO A 37 5.08 -15.68 8.21
N PHE A 38 5.92 -14.81 7.65
CA PHE A 38 5.62 -13.38 7.59
C PHE A 38 4.75 -12.97 6.39
N ALA A 39 4.46 -13.90 5.48
CA ALA A 39 3.58 -13.62 4.34
C ALA A 39 2.18 -13.16 4.79
N MET A 40 1.67 -13.74 5.89
CA MET A 40 0.36 -13.43 6.46
C MET A 40 0.21 -11.98 6.95
N PHE A 41 1.32 -11.29 7.22
CA PHE A 41 1.32 -9.90 7.69
C PHE A 41 1.26 -8.88 6.55
N ASN A 42 1.37 -9.30 5.29
CA ASN A 42 1.18 -8.43 4.15
C ASN A 42 -0.31 -8.12 3.94
N LYS A 43 -0.88 -7.32 4.83
CA LYS A 43 -2.24 -6.82 4.72
C LYS A 43 -2.29 -5.70 3.68
N LYS A 44 -3.21 -5.81 2.73
CA LYS A 44 -3.44 -4.82 1.69
C LYS A 44 -4.74 -4.06 1.98
N VAL A 45 -4.68 -2.76 1.82
CA VAL A 45 -5.84 -1.89 1.98
C VAL A 45 -6.60 -1.91 0.66
N GLU A 46 -7.91 -2.15 0.73
CA GLU A 46 -8.80 -1.99 -0.42
C GLU A 46 -9.13 -0.50 -0.55
N LEU A 47 -8.69 0.09 -1.66
CA LEU A 47 -8.83 1.51 -1.93
C LEU A 47 -9.82 1.72 -3.05
N LEU A 48 -10.73 2.67 -2.86
CA LEU A 48 -11.71 3.05 -3.88
C LEU A 48 -11.00 3.71 -5.06
N SER A 49 -11.52 3.46 -6.25
CA SER A 49 -11.15 4.19 -7.47
C SER A 49 -12.42 4.83 -8.01
N TYR A 50 -12.27 5.95 -8.72
CA TYR A 50 -13.37 6.64 -9.36
C TYR A 50 -13.14 6.74 -10.86
N SER A 51 -14.24 6.81 -11.60
CA SER A 51 -14.32 7.07 -13.03
C SER A 51 -14.39 8.57 -13.31
N ASP A 52 -14.22 8.93 -14.58
CA ASP A 52 -14.35 10.29 -15.08
C ASP A 52 -15.73 10.90 -14.76
N ALA A 53 -16.80 10.10 -14.90
CA ALA A 53 -18.16 10.54 -14.63
C ALA A 53 -18.36 10.86 -13.13
N GLU A 54 -17.95 9.94 -12.26
CA GLU A 54 -18.02 10.15 -10.80
C GLU A 54 -17.22 11.38 -10.37
N TYR A 55 -16.07 11.63 -10.99
CA TYR A 55 -15.26 12.81 -10.72
C TYR A 55 -16.00 14.10 -11.07
N SER A 56 -16.51 14.18 -12.29
CA SER A 56 -17.20 15.36 -12.82
C SER A 56 -18.49 15.68 -12.07
N GLU A 57 -19.23 14.65 -11.63
CA GLU A 57 -20.53 14.83 -10.98
C GLU A 57 -20.41 15.11 -9.47
N HIS A 58 -19.43 14.52 -8.79
CA HIS A 58 -19.43 14.48 -7.31
C HIS A 58 -18.13 14.89 -6.63
N LEU A 59 -17.00 14.99 -7.36
CA LEU A 59 -15.68 15.16 -6.75
C LEU A 59 -15.01 16.51 -7.05
N LEU A 60 -15.70 17.41 -7.77
CA LEU A 60 -15.24 18.79 -7.98
C LEU A 60 -15.05 19.50 -6.63
N CYS A 61 -13.92 20.17 -6.46
CA CYS A 61 -13.56 20.84 -5.21
C CYS A 61 -12.71 22.07 -5.52
N GLU A 62 -13.03 23.18 -4.86
CA GLU A 62 -12.24 24.40 -4.99
C GLU A 62 -10.81 24.16 -4.45
N GLY A 63 -9.82 24.59 -5.22
CA GLY A 63 -8.42 24.41 -4.86
C GLY A 63 -7.86 23.00 -5.08
N TRP A 64 -8.62 22.07 -5.67
CA TRP A 64 -8.10 20.76 -6.10
C TRP A 64 -8.38 20.50 -7.57
N THR A 65 -7.33 20.22 -8.33
CA THR A 65 -7.48 19.77 -9.72
C THR A 65 -7.71 18.27 -9.79
N ARG A 66 -8.27 17.82 -10.92
CA ARG A 66 -8.40 16.38 -11.21
C ARG A 66 -7.04 15.69 -11.20
N ALA A 67 -6.06 16.27 -11.89
CA ALA A 67 -4.70 15.74 -11.95
C ALA A 67 -4.06 15.58 -10.56
N GLU A 68 -4.20 16.57 -9.67
CA GLU A 68 -3.74 16.45 -8.28
C GLU A 68 -4.46 15.32 -7.53
N THR A 69 -5.77 15.15 -7.75
CA THR A 69 -6.55 14.09 -7.11
C THR A 69 -6.17 12.70 -7.65
N ASP A 70 -5.91 12.58 -8.95
CA ASP A 70 -5.45 11.34 -9.58
C ASP A 70 -4.09 10.92 -9.02
N ILE A 71 -3.15 11.87 -8.94
CA ILE A 71 -1.82 11.65 -8.35
C ILE A 71 -1.94 11.24 -6.87
N LEU A 72 -2.80 11.90 -6.10
CA LEU A 72 -3.05 11.53 -4.70
C LEU A 72 -3.52 10.07 -4.61
N PHE A 73 -4.48 9.65 -5.44
CA PHE A 73 -4.99 8.29 -5.42
C PHE A 73 -3.96 7.26 -5.92
N GLU A 74 -3.13 7.61 -6.90
CA GLU A 74 -1.99 6.78 -7.33
C GLU A 74 -1.01 6.55 -6.16
N LEU A 75 -0.63 7.61 -5.45
CA LEU A 75 0.25 7.53 -4.29
C LEU A 75 -0.39 6.72 -3.16
N CYS A 76 -1.69 6.89 -2.92
CA CYS A 76 -2.45 6.09 -1.96
C CYS A 76 -2.38 4.59 -2.29
N HIS A 77 -2.63 4.22 -3.56
CA HIS A 77 -2.52 2.84 -4.07
C HIS A 77 -1.12 2.27 -3.94
N ARG A 78 -0.11 3.07 -4.29
CA ARG A 78 1.29 2.64 -4.29
C ARG A 78 1.86 2.46 -2.88
N PHE A 79 1.44 3.27 -1.92
CA PHE A 79 2.03 3.32 -0.59
C PHE A 79 1.13 2.80 0.54
N ASP A 80 0.00 2.16 0.21
CA ASP A 80 -0.95 1.57 1.15
C ASP A 80 -1.42 2.59 2.23
N LEU A 81 -1.76 3.82 1.83
CA LEU A 81 -2.18 4.93 2.73
C LEU A 81 -1.18 5.33 3.84
N ARG A 82 0.12 5.06 3.65
CA ARG A 82 1.15 5.55 4.57
C ARG A 82 1.38 7.05 4.37
N TRP A 83 0.56 7.88 5.03
CA TRP A 83 0.54 9.34 4.88
C TRP A 83 1.91 10.03 4.95
N PRO A 84 2.84 9.69 5.86
CA PRO A 84 4.17 10.30 5.85
C PRO A 84 4.94 10.06 4.55
N ILE A 85 4.80 8.88 3.94
CA ILE A 85 5.44 8.53 2.66
C ILE A 85 4.73 9.25 1.51
N ILE A 86 3.39 9.29 1.53
CA ILE A 86 2.61 9.97 0.49
C ILE A 86 2.97 11.46 0.43
N HIS A 87 3.08 12.10 1.60
CA HIS A 87 3.49 13.50 1.70
C HIS A 87 4.95 13.71 1.26
N ASP A 88 5.88 12.85 1.66
CA ASP A 88 7.29 12.87 1.18
C ASP A 88 7.38 12.74 -0.34
N ARG A 89 6.51 11.94 -0.96
CA ARG A 89 6.49 11.68 -2.41
C ARG A 89 5.55 12.59 -3.17
N TRP A 90 4.93 13.57 -2.52
CA TRP A 90 4.09 14.54 -3.19
C TRP A 90 4.94 15.36 -4.19
N PRO A 91 4.52 15.48 -5.46
CA PRO A 91 5.34 16.15 -6.46
C PRO A 91 5.57 17.63 -6.11
N SER A 92 6.84 18.04 -6.09
CA SER A 92 7.24 19.40 -5.70
C SER A 92 6.81 20.50 -6.69
N HIS A 93 6.42 20.14 -7.91
CA HIS A 93 5.92 21.07 -8.92
C HIS A 93 4.41 21.35 -8.79
N LEU A 94 3.71 20.61 -7.92
CA LEU A 94 2.30 20.85 -7.60
C LEU A 94 2.17 21.78 -6.40
N THR A 95 0.94 22.18 -6.11
CA THR A 95 0.61 22.94 -4.90
C THR A 95 1.10 22.18 -3.67
N ALA A 96 1.87 22.85 -2.80
CA ALA A 96 2.29 22.26 -1.54
C ALA A 96 1.07 21.98 -0.66
N ARG A 97 1.02 20.80 -0.06
CA ARG A 97 -0.09 20.33 0.78
C ARG A 97 0.45 19.79 2.09
N SER A 98 -0.22 20.09 3.19
CA SER A 98 0.03 19.41 4.46
C SER A 98 -0.46 17.96 4.40
N ILE A 99 -0.01 17.13 5.35
CA ILE A 99 -0.54 15.77 5.51
C ILE A 99 -2.06 15.79 5.70
N GLU A 100 -2.56 16.79 6.43
CA GLU A 100 -3.97 16.99 6.74
C GLU A 100 -4.77 17.31 5.48
N ASP A 101 -4.27 18.17 4.59
CA ASP A 101 -4.93 18.49 3.31
C ASP A 101 -5.06 17.25 2.42
N LEU A 102 -4.00 16.43 2.34
CA LEU A 102 -4.00 15.18 1.54
C LEU A 102 -5.01 14.17 2.11
N LYS A 103 -5.06 14.04 3.44
CA LYS A 103 -6.04 13.18 4.13
C LYS A 103 -7.45 13.67 3.88
N GLU A 104 -7.71 14.95 4.07
CA GLU A 104 -9.01 15.57 3.91
C GLU A 104 -9.54 15.30 2.50
N ARG A 105 -8.74 15.58 1.46
CA ARG A 105 -9.15 15.31 0.08
C ARG A 105 -9.50 13.84 -0.15
N TYR A 106 -8.64 12.92 0.28
CA TYR A 106 -8.87 11.48 0.11
C TYR A 106 -10.14 11.01 0.83
N TYR A 107 -10.33 11.39 2.10
CA TYR A 107 -11.50 10.96 2.86
C TYR A 107 -12.79 11.61 2.35
N ASN A 108 -12.75 12.86 1.89
CA ASN A 108 -13.89 13.51 1.26
C ASN A 108 -14.31 12.77 -0.01
N VAL A 109 -13.36 12.44 -0.90
CA VAL A 109 -13.64 11.66 -2.11
C VAL A 109 -14.23 10.29 -1.75
N THR A 110 -13.60 9.55 -0.85
CA THR A 110 -14.09 8.21 -0.47
C THR A 110 -15.47 8.25 0.22
N ASN A 111 -15.76 9.28 1.00
CA ASN A 111 -17.07 9.46 1.61
C ASN A 111 -18.15 9.84 0.59
N CYS A 112 -17.81 10.61 -0.46
CA CYS A 112 -18.72 10.86 -1.57
C CYS A 112 -19.03 9.57 -2.33
N LEU A 113 -18.00 8.82 -2.73
CA LEU A 113 -18.17 7.57 -3.50
C LEU A 113 -18.94 6.49 -2.74
N LYS A 114 -18.87 6.45 -1.41
CA LYS A 114 -19.66 5.52 -0.59
C LYS A 114 -21.15 5.85 -0.50
N LYS A 115 -21.54 7.08 -0.88
CA LYS A 115 -22.94 7.56 -0.83
C LYS A 115 -23.65 7.47 -2.18
N VAL A 116 -22.89 7.29 -3.25
CA VAL A 116 -23.36 7.00 -4.61
C VAL A 116 -23.66 5.51 -4.70
#